data_AF-A0A8B9G1V3-F1
#
_entry.id   AF-A0A8B9G1V3-F1
#
_cell.length_a   1.000
_cell.length_b   1.000
_cell.length_c   1.000
_cell.angle_alpha   90.00
_cell.angle_beta   90.00
_cell.angle_gamma   90.00
#
_symmetry.space_group_name_H-M   'P 1'
#
loop_
_entity.id
_entity.type
_entity.pdbx_description
1 polymer ?
#
loop_
_entity_poly.entity_id
_entity_poly.type
_entity_poly.pdbx_seq_one_letter_code
_entity_poly.pdbx_strand_id
1 'polypeptide(L)'
;MDGDKEHDKVVEDVVGSHVEDAVTFWAQNVSRCNDLLKLSCELADACPQANAVFGKPDFSKIYGGCFSEDRCWYRCMVQQVISDEKCQVLYIDYGNSEVLNRSDIVEIPLDLQCPSIAQKYRLQGLQIPADQNVNMFDEVSNRFGKFR
;
A
#
# COMPACT_ATOMS: atom_id res chain seq x y z
N MET A 1 39.26 -24.25 -12.01
CA MET A 1 38.39 -23.81 -13.13
C MET A 1 37.10 -23.37 -12.48
N ASP A 2 37.11 -22.15 -11.97
CA ASP A 2 35.94 -21.55 -11.34
C ASP A 2 35.01 -21.11 -12.44
N GLY A 3 33.94 -21.89 -12.64
CA GLY A 3 32.86 -21.50 -13.53
C GLY A 3 32.04 -20.44 -12.83
N ASP A 4 32.27 -19.18 -13.20
CA ASP A 4 31.35 -18.08 -12.91
C ASP A 4 29.97 -18.49 -13.44
N LYS A 5 29.08 -18.85 -12.52
CA LYS A 5 27.65 -18.99 -12.82
C LYS A 5 27.12 -17.58 -13.00
N GLU A 6 27.13 -17.12 -14.25
CA GLU A 6 26.38 -15.95 -14.70
C GLU A 6 24.94 -16.10 -14.21
N HIS A 7 24.63 -15.47 -13.08
CA HIS A 7 23.25 -15.34 -12.63
C HIS A 7 22.62 -14.43 -13.66
N ASP A 8 21.73 -14.99 -14.47
CA ASP A 8 20.91 -14.22 -15.40
C ASP A 8 20.20 -13.15 -14.57
N LYS A 9 20.70 -11.91 -14.64
CA LYS A 9 20.18 -10.81 -13.85
C LYS A 9 18.85 -10.45 -14.50
N VAL A 10 17.76 -10.92 -13.91
CA VAL A 10 16.42 -10.47 -14.30
C VAL A 10 16.34 -8.98 -13.98
N VAL A 11 16.25 -8.18 -15.03
CA VAL A 11 16.01 -6.72 -14.95
C VAL A 11 14.52 -6.50 -15.13
N GLU A 12 13.92 -5.78 -14.19
CA GLU A 12 12.51 -5.40 -14.26
C GLU A 12 12.37 -3.88 -14.31
N ASP A 13 11.56 -3.41 -15.26
CA ASP A 13 11.14 -2.01 -15.28
C ASP A 13 10.01 -1.82 -14.27
N VAL A 14 10.25 -0.93 -13.30
CA VAL A 14 9.31 -0.64 -12.22
C VAL A 14 9.09 0.86 -12.06
N VAL A 15 7.90 1.24 -11.59
CA VAL A 15 7.56 2.61 -11.20
C VAL A 15 7.43 2.65 -9.68
N GLY A 16 8.20 3.51 -9.02
CA GLY A 16 8.08 3.74 -7.58
C GLY A 16 6.72 4.36 -7.24
N SER A 17 5.98 3.74 -6.33
CA SER A 17 4.62 4.14 -5.93
C SER A 17 4.57 4.73 -4.53
N HIS A 18 5.44 4.29 -3.61
CA HIS A 18 5.49 4.82 -2.26
C HIS A 18 6.91 4.71 -1.70
N VAL A 19 7.37 5.73 -0.97
CA VAL A 19 8.65 5.69 -0.25
C VAL A 19 8.33 5.51 1.22
N GLU A 20 8.81 4.41 1.81
CA GLU A 20 8.57 4.09 3.22
C GLU A 20 9.68 4.70 4.09
N ASP A 21 10.93 4.60 3.65
CA ASP A 21 12.08 5.25 4.28
C ASP A 21 13.21 5.48 3.26
N ALA A 22 14.36 5.99 3.72
CA ALA A 22 15.49 6.36 2.86
C ALA A 22 16.09 5.19 2.05
N VAL A 23 15.81 3.94 2.41
CA VAL A 23 16.33 2.75 1.71
C VAL A 23 15.23 1.77 1.31
N THR A 24 13.98 2.01 1.70
CA THR A 24 12.84 1.11 1.51
C THR A 24 11.73 1.81 0.77
N PHE A 25 11.27 1.22 -0.34
CA PHE A 25 10.21 1.79 -1.17
C PHE A 25 9.35 0.68 -1.77
N TRP A 26 8.17 1.05 -2.23
CA TRP A 26 7.26 0.19 -2.97
C TRP A 26 7.27 0.58 -4.44
N ALA A 27 7.21 -0.41 -5.32
CA ALA A 27 7.17 -0.18 -6.75
C ALA A 27 6.25 -1.18 -7.46
N GLN A 28 5.69 -0.74 -8.58
CA GLN A 28 4.79 -1.50 -9.44
C GLN A 28 5.54 -1.89 -10.71
N ASN A 29 5.45 -3.16 -11.11
CA ASN A 29 6.05 -3.62 -12.35
C ASN A 29 5.30 -3.04 -13.55
N VAL A 30 6.01 -2.40 -14.49
CA VAL A 30 5.42 -1.71 -15.65
C VAL A 30 4.61 -2.66 -16.53
N SER A 31 5.01 -3.93 -16.63
CA SER A 31 4.27 -4.94 -17.42
C SER A 31 2.88 -5.24 -16.87
N ARG A 32 2.62 -4.93 -15.59
CA ARG A 32 1.34 -5.17 -14.90
C ARG A 32 0.44 -3.93 -14.84
N CYS A 33 0.75 -2.88 -15.59
CA CYS A 33 -0.05 -1.64 -15.57
C CYS A 33 -1.52 -1.88 -15.97
N ASN A 34 -1.77 -2.78 -16.92
CA ASN A 34 -3.13 -3.14 -17.34
C ASN A 34 -3.89 -3.91 -16.26
N ASP A 35 -3.19 -4.72 -15.44
CA ASP A 35 -3.81 -5.41 -14.30
C ASP A 35 -4.29 -4.39 -13.26
N LEU A 36 -3.46 -3.38 -12.96
CA LEU A 36 -3.82 -2.32 -12.03
C LEU A 36 -5.04 -1.51 -12.52
N LEU A 37 -5.04 -1.13 -13.81
CA LEU A 37 -6.19 -0.43 -14.42
C LEU A 37 -7.47 -1.26 -14.35
N LYS A 38 -7.36 -2.56 -14.63
CA LYS A 38 -8.50 -3.48 -14.55
C LYS A 38 -9.05 -3.58 -13.12
N LEU A 39 -8.17 -3.74 -12.12
CA LEU A 39 -8.55 -3.73 -10.72
C LEU A 39 -9.26 -2.43 -10.33
N SER A 40 -8.74 -1.27 -10.76
CA SER A 40 -9.37 0.03 -10.50
C SER A 40 -10.80 0.11 -11.05
N CYS A 41 -11.04 -0.40 -12.25
CA CYS A 41 -12.40 -0.46 -12.82
C CYS A 41 -13.30 -1.40 -12.02
N GLU A 42 -12.85 -2.62 -11.72
CA GLU A 42 -13.65 -3.62 -11.01
C GLU A 42 -14.01 -3.15 -9.58
N LEU A 43 -13.10 -2.45 -8.90
CA LEU A 43 -13.35 -1.89 -7.57
C LEU A 43 -14.35 -0.72 -7.62
N ALA A 44 -14.23 0.16 -8.62
CA ALA A 44 -15.13 1.29 -8.79
C ALA A 44 -16.59 0.85 -8.99
N ASP A 45 -16.79 -0.30 -9.66
CA ASP A 45 -18.12 -0.87 -9.87
C ASP A 45 -18.63 -1.65 -8.63
N ALA A 46 -17.77 -2.46 -7.99
CA ALA A 46 -18.19 -3.37 -6.94
C ALA A 46 -18.31 -2.73 -5.54
N CYS A 47 -17.36 -1.88 -5.17
CA CYS A 47 -17.23 -1.41 -3.78
C CYS A 47 -18.36 -0.47 -3.31
N PRO A 48 -18.89 0.46 -4.12
CA PRO A 48 -19.96 1.36 -3.66
C PRO A 48 -21.25 0.66 -3.20
N GLN A 49 -21.48 -0.57 -3.66
CA GLN A 49 -22.64 -1.38 -3.30
C GLN A 49 -22.31 -2.52 -2.32
N ALA A 50 -21.05 -2.65 -1.94
CA ALA A 50 -20.58 -3.72 -1.07
C ALA A 50 -20.89 -3.45 0.40
N ASN A 51 -21.01 -4.52 1.17
CA ASN A 51 -21.25 -4.41 2.60
C ASN A 51 -19.98 -3.96 3.32
N ALA A 52 -20.14 -2.99 4.22
CA ALA A 52 -19.07 -2.60 5.14
C ALA A 52 -18.68 -3.76 6.07
N VAL A 53 -17.41 -3.77 6.49
CA VAL A 53 -16.85 -4.83 7.33
C VAL A 53 -17.14 -4.56 8.82
N PHE A 54 -18.13 -5.25 9.36
CA PHE A 54 -18.47 -5.24 10.79
C PHE A 54 -17.80 -6.38 11.56
N GLY A 55 -17.59 -6.23 12.87
CA GLY A 55 -17.02 -7.28 13.74
C GLY A 55 -15.50 -7.27 13.85
N LYS A 56 -14.84 -8.43 13.90
CA LYS A 56 -13.37 -8.49 13.90
C LYS A 56 -12.87 -8.71 12.46
N PRO A 57 -12.07 -7.80 11.88
CA PRO A 57 -11.54 -7.99 10.54
C PRO A 57 -10.57 -9.18 10.49
N ASP A 58 -10.51 -9.84 9.34
CA ASP A 58 -9.52 -10.87 9.02
C ASP A 58 -8.28 -10.21 8.42
N PHE A 59 -7.18 -10.24 9.15
CA PHE A 59 -5.91 -9.62 8.76
C PHE A 59 -5.22 -10.32 7.57
N SER A 60 -5.70 -11.50 7.15
CA SER A 60 -5.21 -12.21 5.98
C SER A 60 -5.99 -11.92 4.70
N LYS A 61 -7.12 -11.20 4.80
CA LYS A 61 -8.04 -10.94 3.70
C LYS A 61 -7.80 -9.56 3.07
N ILE A 62 -8.07 -9.46 1.76
CA ILE A 62 -8.07 -8.21 1.02
C ILE A 62 -9.46 -7.60 1.06
N TYR A 63 -9.54 -6.30 1.30
CA TYR A 63 -10.75 -5.50 1.36
C TYR A 63 -10.69 -4.38 0.31
N GLY A 64 -11.82 -3.71 0.10
CA GLY A 64 -11.89 -2.44 -0.60
C GLY A 64 -11.83 -1.32 0.42
N GLY A 65 -10.88 -0.39 0.28
CA GLY A 65 -10.77 0.81 1.10
C GLY A 65 -11.01 2.06 0.24
N CYS A 66 -11.89 2.95 0.68
CA CYS A 66 -12.11 4.24 0.02
C CYS A 66 -11.04 5.23 0.48
N PHE A 67 -10.09 5.57 -0.40
CA PHE A 67 -8.99 6.45 -0.06
C PHE A 67 -9.49 7.87 0.22
N SER A 68 -9.02 8.43 1.34
CA SER A 68 -9.59 9.68 1.86
C SER A 68 -9.33 10.91 0.99
N GLU A 69 -8.23 10.91 0.23
CA GLU A 69 -7.77 12.06 -0.57
C GLU A 69 -8.56 12.22 -1.87
N ASP A 70 -8.81 11.13 -2.61
CA ASP A 70 -9.48 11.17 -3.92
C ASP A 70 -10.86 10.52 -3.97
N ARG A 71 -11.26 9.84 -2.88
CA ARG A 71 -12.53 9.10 -2.76
C ARG A 71 -12.67 7.94 -3.75
N CYS A 72 -11.56 7.43 -4.28
CA CYS A 72 -11.53 6.23 -5.10
C CYS A 72 -11.38 4.97 -4.23
N TRP A 73 -11.78 3.82 -4.78
CA TRP A 73 -11.69 2.53 -4.10
C TRP A 73 -10.43 1.78 -4.50
N TYR A 74 -9.74 1.24 -3.50
CA TYR A 74 -8.46 0.54 -3.65
C TYR A 74 -8.46 -0.77 -2.87
N ARG A 75 -7.67 -1.74 -3.32
CA ARG A 75 -7.44 -2.94 -2.51
C ARG A 75 -6.58 -2.60 -1.31
N CYS A 76 -7.03 -2.99 -0.13
CA CYS A 76 -6.31 -2.79 1.10
C CYS A 76 -6.32 -4.03 2.00
N MET A 77 -5.35 -4.11 2.90
CA MET A 77 -5.36 -5.09 4.00
C MET A 77 -5.37 -4.33 5.32
N VAL A 78 -6.19 -4.80 6.27
CA VAL A 78 -6.19 -4.25 7.63
C VAL A 78 -4.89 -4.67 8.33
N GLN A 79 -4.12 -3.69 8.80
CA GLN A 79 -2.89 -3.92 9.56
C GLN A 79 -3.16 -3.89 11.07
N GLN A 80 -4.04 -2.99 11.50
CA GLN A 80 -4.35 -2.79 12.92
C GLN A 80 -5.78 -2.26 13.10
N VAL A 81 -6.46 -2.72 14.14
CA VAL A 81 -7.69 -2.07 14.63
C VAL A 81 -7.28 -0.99 15.63
N ILE A 82 -7.59 0.27 15.31
CA ILE A 82 -7.25 1.44 16.14
C ILE A 82 -8.35 1.69 17.18
N SER A 83 -9.61 1.52 16.80
CA SER A 83 -10.78 1.61 17.67
C SER A 83 -11.94 0.81 17.08
N ASP A 84 -13.09 0.82 17.76
CA ASP A 84 -14.31 0.18 17.26
C ASP A 84 -14.77 0.75 15.90
N GLU A 85 -14.37 1.98 15.56
CA GLU A 85 -14.76 2.68 14.35
C GLU A 85 -13.65 2.83 13.31
N LYS A 86 -12.38 2.57 13.67
CA LYS A 86 -11.23 2.88 12.82
C LYS A 86 -10.22 1.75 12.72
N CYS A 87 -9.70 1.57 11.51
CA CYS A 87 -8.63 0.61 11.21
C CYS A 87 -7.49 1.31 10.46
N GLN A 88 -6.26 0.93 10.76
CA GLN A 88 -5.13 1.22 9.89
C GLN A 88 -5.09 0.17 8.78
N VAL A 89 -5.02 0.64 7.53
CA VAL A 89 -4.97 -0.20 6.33
C VAL A 89 -3.71 0.09 5.53
N LEU A 90 -3.25 -0.91 4.78
CA LEU A 90 -2.22 -0.79 3.75
C LEU A 90 -2.87 -0.95 2.38
N TYR A 91 -2.67 0.01 1.48
CA TYR A 91 -3.06 -0.12 0.08
C TYR A 91 -2.05 -1.01 -0.65
N ILE A 92 -2.37 -2.30 -0.75
CA ILE A 92 -1.39 -3.32 -1.14
C ILE A 92 -0.86 -3.15 -2.56
N ASP A 93 -1.61 -2.47 -3.42
CA ASP A 93 -1.22 -2.22 -4.81
C ASP A 93 -0.31 -1.00 -4.97
N TYR A 94 -0.08 -0.21 -3.91
CA TYR A 94 0.67 1.06 -3.95
C TYR A 94 1.72 1.16 -2.84
N GLY A 95 1.45 0.63 -1.66
CA GLY A 95 2.38 0.55 -0.53
C GLY A 95 2.18 1.61 0.56
N ASN A 96 1.33 2.61 0.35
CA ASN A 96 0.98 3.60 1.39
C ASN A 96 -0.09 3.06 2.34
N SER A 97 -0.13 3.61 3.56
CA SER A 97 -1.13 3.28 4.58
C SER A 97 -1.91 4.50 5.02
N GLU A 98 -3.16 4.31 5.46
CA GLU A 98 -3.92 5.33 6.17
C GLU A 98 -4.83 4.74 7.26
N VAL A 99 -5.41 5.61 8.09
CA VAL A 99 -6.44 5.22 9.05
C VAL A 99 -7.82 5.53 8.46
N LEU A 100 -8.58 4.49 8.15
CA LEU A 100 -9.92 4.59 7.60
C LEU A 100 -10.98 4.39 8.69
N ASN A 101 -12.16 4.99 8.47
CA ASN A 101 -13.35 4.54 9.18
C ASN A 101 -13.74 3.16 8.65
N ARG A 102 -14.29 2.32 9.51
CA ARG A 102 -14.73 0.97 9.13
C ARG A 102 -15.89 0.98 8.13
N SER A 103 -16.66 2.07 8.07
CA SER A 103 -17.67 2.30 7.03
C SER A 103 -17.07 2.46 5.64
N ASP A 104 -15.80 2.86 5.56
CA ASP A 104 -15.05 3.08 4.32
C ASP A 104 -14.22 1.84 3.94
N ILE A 105 -14.46 0.71 4.60
CA ILE A 105 -13.84 -0.59 4.34
C ILE A 105 -14.93 -1.62 4.04
N VAL A 106 -14.89 -2.20 2.84
CA VAL A 106 -15.93 -3.11 2.34
C VAL A 106 -15.34 -4.46 1.92
N GLU A 107 -16.21 -5.46 1.92
CA GLU A 107 -15.90 -6.76 1.34
C GLU A 107 -15.79 -6.67 -0.19
N ILE A 108 -14.82 -7.38 -0.77
CA ILE A 108 -14.65 -7.45 -2.24
C ILE A 108 -14.87 -8.88 -2.77
N PRO A 109 -15.30 -9.01 -4.03
CA PRO A 109 -15.43 -10.30 -4.72
C PRO A 109 -14.17 -11.18 -4.66
N LEU A 110 -14.36 -12.51 -4.74
CA LEU A 110 -13.28 -13.50 -4.60
C LEU A 110 -12.23 -13.42 -5.72
N ASP A 111 -12.63 -13.02 -6.92
CA ASP A 111 -11.76 -12.78 -8.07
C ASP A 111 -10.81 -11.60 -7.86
N LEU A 112 -11.13 -10.68 -6.93
CA LEU A 112 -10.24 -9.57 -6.53
C LEU A 112 -9.28 -9.95 -5.38
N GLN A 113 -9.37 -11.17 -4.83
CA GLN A 113 -8.48 -11.70 -3.79
C GLN A 113 -7.16 -12.26 -4.37
N CYS A 114 -6.57 -11.57 -5.34
CA CYS A 114 -5.32 -11.95 -5.99
C CYS A 114 -4.10 -11.22 -5.38
N PRO A 115 -2.85 -11.66 -5.64
CA PRO A 115 -1.66 -11.01 -5.10
C PRO A 115 -1.55 -9.52 -5.45
N SER A 116 -0.82 -8.75 -4.63
CA SER A 116 -0.59 -7.33 -4.85
C SER A 116 0.10 -7.02 -6.17
N ILE A 117 -0.16 -5.83 -6.72
CA ILE A 117 0.58 -5.27 -7.84
C ILE A 117 1.94 -4.73 -7.37
N ALA A 118 1.95 -3.95 -6.28
CA ALA A 118 3.18 -3.39 -5.73
C ALA A 118 3.97 -4.43 -4.94
N GLN A 119 5.29 -4.28 -5.02
CA GLN A 119 6.27 -5.03 -4.25
C GLN A 119 7.12 -4.07 -3.45
N LYS A 120 7.56 -4.52 -2.27
CA LYS A 120 8.45 -3.78 -1.39
C LYS A 120 9.90 -4.11 -1.72
N TYR A 121 10.68 -3.07 -1.94
CA TYR A 121 12.10 -3.12 -2.28
C TYR A 121 12.93 -2.47 -1.18
N ARG A 122 14.17 -2.94 -1.06
CA ARG A 122 15.19 -2.32 -0.21
C ARG A 122 16.48 -2.17 -0.98
N LEU A 123 17.06 -0.97 -0.97
CA LEU A 123 18.35 -0.69 -1.59
C LEU A 123 19.46 -1.44 -0.86
N GLN A 124 20.12 -2.34 -1.57
CA GLN A 124 21.25 -3.09 -1.03
C GLN A 124 22.47 -2.18 -0.83
N GLY A 125 23.26 -2.46 0.21
CA GLY A 125 24.48 -1.70 0.52
C GLY A 125 24.26 -0.38 1.27
N LEU A 126 23.00 0.04 1.48
CA LEU A 126 22.66 1.20 2.30
C LEU A 126 22.10 0.77 3.66
N GLN A 127 22.55 1.43 4.71
CA GLN A 127 22.06 1.24 6.08
C GLN A 127 21.56 2.58 6.62
N ILE A 128 20.40 2.55 7.28
CA ILE A 128 19.90 3.70 8.03
C ILE A 128 20.58 3.65 9.41
N PRO A 129 21.32 4.70 9.82
CA PRO A 129 21.86 4.78 11.16
C PRO A 129 20.73 4.74 12.20
N ALA A 130 20.87 3.93 13.25
CA ALA A 130 19.83 3.73 14.26
C ALA A 130 19.47 5.01 15.06
N ASP A 131 20.33 6.03 15.02
CA ASP A 131 20.31 7.16 15.96
C ASP A 131 19.91 8.50 15.32
N GLN A 132 19.46 8.50 14.06
CA GLN A 132 18.93 9.72 13.44
C GLN A 132 17.41 9.74 13.55
N ASN A 133 16.90 10.74 14.27
CA ASN A 133 15.47 11.04 14.36
C ASN A 133 14.97 11.47 12.96
N VAL A 134 14.56 10.50 12.13
CA VAL A 134 14.10 10.74 10.75
C VAL A 134 12.78 11.55 10.72
N ASN A 135 12.08 11.60 11.86
CA ASN A 135 10.87 12.40 12.09
C ASN A 135 11.12 13.92 12.12
N MET A 136 12.36 14.40 11.94
CA MET A 136 12.64 15.84 11.96
C MET A 136 11.86 16.59 10.87
N PHE A 137 11.51 15.94 9.75
CA PHE A 137 10.65 16.54 8.71
C PHE A 137 9.17 16.57 9.10
N ASP A 138 8.64 15.51 9.73
CA ASP A 138 7.24 15.46 10.19
C ASP A 138 6.98 16.43 11.36
N GLU A 139 7.96 16.60 12.25
CA GLU A 139 7.90 17.58 13.33
C GLU A 139 7.93 19.03 12.83
N VAL A 140 8.64 19.29 11.72
CA VAL A 140 8.67 20.61 11.07
C VAL A 140 7.35 20.86 10.33
N SER A 141 6.80 19.89 9.60
CA SER A 141 5.49 20.01 8.95
C SER A 141 4.37 20.27 9.96
N ASN A 142 4.38 19.61 11.12
CA ASN A 142 3.44 19.86 12.22
C ASN A 142 3.66 21.22 12.92
N ARG A 143 4.86 21.82 12.83
CA ARG A 143 5.13 23.16 13.38
C ARG A 143 4.78 24.30 12.43
N PHE A 144 4.78 24.07 11.11
CA PHE A 144 4.53 25.14 10.12
C PHE A 144 3.13 25.09 9.47
N GLY A 145 2.33 24.04 9.70
CA GLY A 145 0.95 23.91 9.23
C GLY A 145 -0.11 24.68 10.03
N LYS A 146 0.08 25.97 10.31
CA LYS A 146 -0.98 26.94 10.68
C LYS A 146 -0.55 28.36 10.32
N PHE A 147 -0.49 28.66 9.04
CA PHE A 147 -0.74 30.01 8.57
C PHE A 147 -2.07 30.00 7.81
N ARG A 148 -2.99 30.83 8.31
CA ARG A 148 -4.30 31.13 7.72
C ARG A 148 -4.14 31.75 6.34
#